data_AF-A0A5C1YSR1-F1
#
_entry.id   AF-A0A5C1YSR1-F1
#
_cell.length_a   1.000
_cell.length_b   1.000
_cell.length_c   1.000
_cell.angle_alpha   90.00
_cell.angle_beta   90.00
_cell.angle_gamma   90.00
#
_symmetry.space_group_name_H-M   'P 1'
#
loop_
_entity.id
_entity.type
_entity.pdbx_description
1 polymer ?
#
loop_
_entity_poly.entity_id
_entity_poly.type
_entity_poly.pdbx_seq_one_letter_code
_entity_poly.pdbx_strand_id
1 'polypeptide(L)'
;MTTPTNWPNPERIKWADQAKEALSKMETDEGYFSYGSVVWDALPAAHREQLKQLLYQGPVYDGNVISKSARDDLLKLGLAVRCCFMGEDGFTAASYIAYSVAQQGKAEPFPVRKGSPA
;
A
#
# COMPACT_ATOMS: atom_id res chain seq x y z
N MET A 1 -34.25 -8.86 2.93
CA MET A 1 -34.09 -7.39 3.02
C MET A 1 -32.79 -7.03 2.35
N THR A 2 -32.86 -6.46 1.16
CA THR A 2 -31.69 -6.04 0.35
C THR A 2 -31.19 -4.70 0.84
N THR A 3 -30.04 -4.67 1.51
CA THR A 3 -29.34 -3.41 1.75
C THR A 3 -28.61 -3.05 0.44
N PRO A 4 -28.88 -1.89 -0.18
CA PRO A 4 -28.10 -1.45 -1.34
C PRO A 4 -26.71 -1.03 -0.84
N THR A 5 -25.73 -1.93 -0.97
CA THR A 5 -24.34 -1.73 -0.53
C THR A 5 -23.58 -0.84 -1.52
N ASN A 6 -23.97 0.43 -1.64
CA ASN A 6 -23.20 1.44 -2.38
C ASN A 6 -22.90 2.70 -1.55
N TRP A 7 -23.02 2.61 -0.22
CA TRP A 7 -22.56 3.67 0.67
C TRP A 7 -21.12 3.38 1.14
N PRO A 8 -20.18 4.33 0.97
CA PRO A 8 -18.81 4.13 1.43
C PRO A 8 -18.80 3.92 2.95
N ASN A 9 -18.11 2.88 3.41
CA ASN A 9 -17.95 2.60 4.84
C ASN A 9 -17.32 3.85 5.51
N PRO A 10 -17.97 4.46 6.52
CA PRO A 10 -17.47 5.68 7.15
C PRO A 10 -16.09 5.51 7.80
N GLU A 11 -15.74 4.31 8.25
CA GLU A 11 -14.37 4.01 8.73
C GLU A 11 -13.37 4.02 7.58
N ARG A 12 -13.78 3.58 6.38
CA ARG A 12 -12.94 3.65 5.17
C ARG A 12 -12.62 5.08 4.77
N ILE A 13 -13.60 5.97 4.87
CA ILE A 13 -13.42 7.39 4.55
C ILE A 13 -12.41 8.01 5.53
N LYS A 14 -12.58 7.76 6.84
CA LYS A 14 -11.73 8.36 7.88
C LYS A 14 -10.26 8.01 7.74
N TRP A 15 -9.91 6.73 7.57
CA TRP A 15 -8.49 6.36 7.47
C TRP A 15 -7.86 6.82 6.16
N ALA A 16 -8.62 6.79 5.06
CA ALA A 16 -8.12 7.17 3.74
C ALA A 16 -7.81 8.67 3.69
N ASP A 17 -8.64 9.49 4.30
CA ASP A 17 -8.42 10.94 4.37
C ASP A 17 -7.23 11.27 5.27
N GLN A 18 -7.09 10.59 6.41
CA GLN A 18 -5.91 10.73 7.28
C GLN A 18 -4.62 10.33 6.56
N ALA A 19 -4.63 9.23 5.80
CA ALA A 19 -3.49 8.79 5.02
C ALA A 19 -3.12 9.80 3.92
N LYS A 20 -4.12 10.35 3.21
CA LYS A 20 -3.90 11.39 2.18
C LYS A 20 -3.35 12.68 2.76
N GLU A 21 -3.86 13.12 3.91
CA GLU A 21 -3.37 14.33 4.58
C GLU A 21 -1.93 14.16 5.06
N ALA A 22 -1.57 12.98 5.58
CA ALA A 22 -0.19 12.70 5.95
C ALA A 22 0.72 12.60 4.71
N LEU A 23 0.23 12.02 3.61
CA LEU A 23 0.96 11.94 2.33
C LEU A 23 1.20 13.33 1.71
N SER A 24 0.23 14.23 1.76
CA SER A 24 0.43 15.59 1.23
C SER A 24 1.50 16.36 2.00
N LYS A 25 1.64 16.11 3.31
CA LYS A 25 2.72 16.66 4.12
C LYS A 25 4.08 16.08 3.72
N MET A 26 4.13 14.82 3.27
CA MET A 26 5.35 14.18 2.75
C MET A 26 5.85 14.74 1.40
N GLU A 27 5.07 15.57 0.70
CA GLU A 27 5.52 16.22 -0.54
C GLU A 27 6.63 17.25 -0.30
N THR A 28 6.79 17.71 0.94
CA THR A 28 7.88 18.59 1.37
C THR A 28 9.09 17.79 1.84
N ASP A 29 10.31 18.29 1.64
CA ASP A 29 11.54 17.61 2.08
C ASP A 29 11.54 17.31 3.59
N GLU A 30 11.09 18.25 4.41
CA GLU A 30 10.99 18.08 5.87
C GLU A 30 9.90 17.06 6.26
N GLY A 31 8.76 17.11 5.56
CA GLY A 31 7.64 16.22 5.83
C GLY A 31 7.90 14.78 5.39
N TYR A 32 8.70 14.59 4.34
CA TYR A 32 9.04 13.28 3.77
C TYR A 32 9.62 12.32 4.82
N PHE A 33 10.46 12.84 5.73
CA PHE A 33 11.13 12.03 6.75
C PHE A 33 10.38 11.93 8.09
N SER A 34 9.26 12.62 8.25
CA SER A 34 8.56 12.75 9.54
C SER A 34 7.14 12.19 9.55
N TYR A 35 6.44 12.20 8.41
CA TYR A 35 5.03 11.79 8.33
C TYR A 35 4.79 10.35 7.88
N GLY A 36 5.83 9.61 7.49
CA GLY A 36 5.70 8.24 7.01
C GLY A 36 5.15 7.28 8.06
N SER A 37 5.49 7.46 9.34
CA SER A 37 4.91 6.68 10.44
C SER A 37 3.40 6.93 10.61
N VAL A 38 2.95 8.18 10.42
CA VAL A 38 1.54 8.56 10.48
C VAL A 38 0.75 7.93 9.33
N VAL A 39 1.31 7.93 8.12
CA VAL A 39 0.72 7.22 6.98
C VAL A 39 0.60 5.74 7.29
N TRP A 40 1.67 5.12 7.81
CA TRP A 40 1.68 3.70 8.14
C TRP A 40 0.62 3.33 9.18
N ASP A 41 0.49 4.10 10.25
CA ASP A 41 -0.49 3.84 11.32
C ASP A 41 -1.93 4.07 10.88
N ALA A 42 -2.16 4.98 9.92
CA ALA A 42 -3.47 5.18 9.32
C ALA A 42 -3.89 4.00 8.43
N LEU A 43 -2.96 3.25 7.85
CA LEU A 43 -3.30 2.13 6.97
C LEU A 43 -3.93 0.96 7.75
N PRO A 44 -5.10 0.45 7.30
CA PRO A 44 -5.67 -0.77 7.87
C PRO A 44 -4.71 -1.96 7.78
N ALA A 45 -4.92 -2.97 8.64
CA ALA A 45 -4.05 -4.15 8.69
C ALA A 45 -3.89 -4.84 7.31
N ALA A 46 -4.99 -4.99 6.56
CA ALA A 46 -4.96 -5.59 5.23
C ALA A 46 -4.12 -4.79 4.22
N HIS A 47 -4.13 -3.45 4.31
CA HIS A 47 -3.33 -2.57 3.45
C HIS A 47 -1.85 -2.65 3.82
N ARG A 48 -1.53 -2.67 5.12
CA ARG A 48 -0.16 -2.87 5.57
C ARG A 48 0.38 -4.23 5.11
N GLU A 49 -0.42 -5.28 5.24
CA GLU A 49 -0.04 -6.62 4.78
C GLU A 49 0.19 -6.67 3.26
N GLN A 50 -0.73 -6.10 2.47
CA GLN A 50 -0.57 -5.98 1.03
C GLN A 50 0.67 -5.17 0.65
N LEU A 51 0.94 -4.05 1.34
CA LEU A 51 2.10 -3.20 1.08
C LEU A 51 3.41 -3.93 1.39
N LYS A 52 3.46 -4.68 2.49
CA LYS A 52 4.61 -5.55 2.81
C LYS A 52 4.83 -6.61 1.74
N GLN A 53 3.78 -7.21 1.18
CA GLN A 53 3.93 -8.16 0.07
C GLN A 53 4.68 -7.51 -1.10
N LEU A 54 4.26 -6.31 -1.52
CA LEU A 54 4.87 -5.58 -2.63
C LEU A 54 6.32 -5.15 -2.34
N LEU A 55 6.63 -4.83 -1.08
CA LEU A 55 7.97 -4.41 -0.67
C LEU A 55 8.97 -5.57 -0.61
N TYR A 56 8.54 -6.74 -0.15
CA TYR A 56 9.45 -7.84 0.20
C TYR A 56 9.39 -9.04 -0.75
N GLN A 57 8.36 -9.13 -1.60
CA GLN A 57 8.24 -10.17 -2.64
C GLN A 57 8.41 -9.62 -4.06
N GLY A 58 8.77 -8.34 -4.20
CA GLY A 58 8.95 -7.67 -5.47
C GLY A 58 7.62 -7.32 -6.17
N PRO A 59 7.66 -6.99 -7.47
CA PRO A 59 6.46 -6.81 -8.27
C PRO A 59 5.59 -8.07 -8.25
N VAL A 60 4.35 -7.95 -7.78
CA VAL A 60 3.42 -9.07 -7.63
C VAL A 60 2.41 -9.07 -8.77
N TYR A 61 2.24 -10.22 -9.40
CA TYR A 61 1.19 -10.44 -10.40
C TYR A 61 -0.21 -10.28 -9.78
N ASP A 62 -1.14 -9.66 -10.51
CA ASP A 62 -2.50 -9.36 -10.03
C ASP A 62 -3.31 -10.57 -9.56
N GLY A 63 -3.01 -11.77 -10.07
CA GLY A 63 -3.61 -13.01 -9.60
C GLY A 63 -3.15 -13.44 -8.21
N ASN A 64 -1.99 -12.94 -7.75
CA ASN A 64 -1.27 -13.39 -6.57
C ASN A 64 -1.23 -12.36 -5.43
N VAL A 65 -1.88 -11.20 -5.60
CA VAL A 65 -2.00 -10.20 -4.53
C VAL A 65 -2.88 -10.72 -3.39
N ILE A 66 -2.51 -10.43 -2.15
CA ILE A 66 -3.25 -10.85 -0.95
C ILE A 66 -4.69 -10.30 -0.96
N SER A 67 -4.83 -9.02 -1.32
CA SER A 67 -6.12 -8.35 -1.38
C SER A 67 -6.18 -7.35 -2.53
N LYS A 68 -7.03 -7.63 -3.52
CA LYS A 68 -7.25 -6.75 -4.67
C LYS A 68 -7.78 -5.38 -4.27
N SER A 69 -8.68 -5.32 -3.29
CA SER A 69 -9.24 -4.05 -2.81
C SER A 69 -8.20 -3.22 -2.05
N ALA A 70 -7.36 -3.84 -1.22
CA ALA A 70 -6.28 -3.16 -0.54
C ALA A 70 -5.23 -2.65 -1.53
N ARG A 71 -4.87 -3.47 -2.53
CA ARG A 71 -3.99 -3.09 -3.62
C ARG A 71 -4.54 -1.88 -4.39
N ASP A 72 -5.83 -1.89 -4.76
CA ASP A 72 -6.46 -0.78 -5.49
C ASP A 72 -6.44 0.52 -4.67
N ASP A 73 -6.65 0.43 -3.35
CA ASP A 73 -6.56 1.59 -2.48
C ASP A 73 -5.12 2.11 -2.35
N LEU A 74 -4.11 1.22 -2.28
CA LEU A 74 -2.69 1.60 -2.27
C LEU A 74 -2.25 2.25 -3.60
N LEU A 75 -2.79 1.81 -4.74
CA LEU A 75 -2.59 2.47 -6.03
C LEU A 75 -3.13 3.89 -6.03
N LYS A 76 -4.35 4.10 -5.50
CA LYS A 76 -4.97 5.44 -5.41
C LYS A 76 -4.19 6.38 -4.49
N LEU A 77 -3.49 5.85 -3.50
CA LEU A 77 -2.64 6.60 -2.58
C LEU A 77 -1.23 6.86 -3.13
N GLY A 78 -0.86 6.31 -4.29
CA GLY A 78 0.50 6.40 -4.81
C GLY A 78 1.55 5.57 -4.05
N LEU A 79 1.10 4.68 -3.14
CA LEU A 79 1.95 3.76 -2.40
C LEU A 79 2.26 2.48 -3.21
N ALA A 80 1.47 2.20 -4.24
CA ALA A 80 1.74 1.15 -5.21
C ALA A 80 1.71 1.74 -6.63
N VAL A 81 2.38 1.06 -7.56
CA VAL A 81 2.41 1.41 -8.98
C VAL A 81 2.19 0.18 -9.84
N ARG A 82 1.49 0.34 -10.97
CA ARG A 82 1.41 -0.68 -12.01
C ARG A 82 2.73 -0.70 -12.78
N CYS A 83 3.23 -1.88 -13.09
CA CYS A 83 4.48 -2.03 -13.82
C CYS A 83 4.45 -3.28 -14.71
N CYS A 84 5.34 -3.29 -15.69
CA CYS A 84 5.71 -4.51 -16.41
C CYS A 84 6.88 -5.17 -15.69
N PHE A 85 6.88 -6.49 -15.59
CA PHE A 85 7.96 -7.27 -14.97
C PHE A 85 8.35 -8.40 -15.92
N MET A 86 9.65 -8.52 -16.21
CA MET A 86 10.18 -9.58 -17.10
C MET A 86 9.52 -9.63 -18.50
N GLY A 87 9.06 -8.49 -19.03
CA GLY A 87 8.40 -8.42 -20.35
C GLY A 87 6.90 -8.71 -20.33
N GLU A 88 6.32 -8.96 -19.17
CA GLU A 88 4.88 -9.20 -18.97
C GLU A 88 4.20 -8.04 -18.25
N ASP A 89 2.92 -7.79 -18.54
CA ASP A 89 2.09 -6.79 -17.87
C ASP A 89 1.30 -7.39 -16.69
N GLY A 90 0.50 -6.56 -16.02
CA GLY A 90 -0.35 -7.04 -14.92
C GLY A 90 0.34 -7.22 -13.57
N PHE A 91 1.51 -6.60 -13.38
CA PHE A 91 2.22 -6.59 -12.10
C PHE A 91 1.98 -5.27 -11.35
N THR A 92 2.05 -5.36 -10.03
CA THR A 92 1.99 -4.21 -9.12
C THR A 92 3.24 -4.21 -8.25
N ALA A 93 3.91 -3.07 -8.12
CA ALA A 93 5.09 -2.88 -7.27
C ALA A 93 4.85 -1.78 -6.23
N ALA A 94 5.67 -1.74 -5.18
CA ALA A 94 5.69 -0.63 -4.22
C ALA A 94 6.42 0.59 -4.80
N SER A 95 5.97 1.80 -4.46
CA SER A 95 6.66 3.05 -4.83
C SER A 95 7.79 3.41 -3.86
N TYR A 96 8.63 4.38 -4.21
CA TYR A 96 9.65 4.90 -3.29
C TYR A 96 9.05 5.51 -2.02
N ILE A 97 7.90 6.19 -2.13
CA ILE A 97 7.20 6.75 -0.98
C ILE A 97 6.75 5.61 -0.04
N ALA A 98 6.25 4.51 -0.60
CA ALA A 98 5.88 3.35 0.19
C ALA A 98 7.05 2.74 0.97
N TYR A 99 8.25 2.70 0.38
CA TYR A 99 9.45 2.28 1.10
C TYR A 99 9.72 3.18 2.32
N SER A 100 9.68 4.49 2.14
CA SER A 100 9.89 5.47 3.23
C SER A 100 8.82 5.36 4.32
N VAL A 101 7.55 5.20 3.95
CA VAL A 101 6.43 4.94 4.87
C VAL A 101 6.67 3.68 5.70
N ALA A 102 7.05 2.57 5.06
CA ALA A 102 7.27 1.30 5.74
C ALA A 102 8.50 1.34 6.68
N GLN A 103 9.57 2.03 6.30
CA GLN A 103 10.75 2.23 7.16
C GLN A 103 10.38 3.00 8.42
N GLN A 104 9.68 4.12 8.28
CA GLN A 104 9.27 4.96 9.41
C GLN A 104 8.22 4.28 10.30
N GLY A 105 7.33 3.48 9.71
CA GLY A 105 6.36 2.65 10.41
C GLY A 105 6.94 1.41 11.10
N LYS A 106 8.27 1.19 11.02
CA LYS A 106 8.97 0.01 11.55
C LYS A 106 8.33 -1.30 11.10
N ALA A 107 7.98 -1.37 9.82
CA ALA A 107 7.27 -2.51 9.25
C ALA A 107 8.12 -3.80 9.34
N GLU A 108 7.66 -4.78 10.11
CA GLU A 108 8.29 -6.10 10.10
C GLU A 108 8.22 -6.73 8.69
N PRO A 109 9.31 -7.34 8.20
CA PRO A 109 9.34 -8.00 6.90
C PRO A 109 8.24 -9.03 6.72
N PHE A 110 7.66 -9.09 5.51
CA PHE A 110 6.74 -10.19 5.18
C PHE A 110 7.54 -11.48 5.05
N PRO A 111 7.09 -12.62 5.59
CA PRO A 111 7.78 -13.89 5.40
C PRO A 111 7.84 -14.22 3.91
N VAL A 112 9.06 -14.22 3.35
CA VAL A 112 9.30 -14.55 1.94
C VAL A 112 8.95 -16.02 1.73
N ARG A 113 8.02 -16.31 0.81
CA ARG A 113 7.75 -17.70 0.42
C ARG A 113 8.99 -18.24 -0.29
N LYS A 114 9.49 -19.38 0.18
CA LYS A 114 10.66 -20.06 -0.40
C LYS A 114 10.36 -20.36 -1.87
N GLY A 115 11.09 -19.72 -2.80
CA GLY A 115 10.93 -19.90 -4.25
C GLY A 115 10.22 -18.77 -5.01
N SER A 116 9.82 -17.68 -4.35
CA SER A 116 9.43 -16.46 -5.08
C SER A 116 10.66 -15.82 -5.74
N PRO A 117 10.60 -15.42 -7.02
CA PRO A 117 11.69 -14.66 -7.64
C PRO A 117 11.89 -13.35 -6.87
N ALA A 118 13.15 -13.04 -6.55
CA ALA A 118 13.55 -11.77 -5.96
C ALA A 118 13.47 -10.64 -6.99
#